data_AF-A0A928VIH9-F1
#
_entry.id   AF-A0A928VIH9-F1
#
_cell.length_a   1.000
_cell.length_b   1.000
_cell.length_c   1.000
_cell.angle_alpha   90.00
_cell.angle_beta   90.00
_cell.angle_gamma   90.00
#
_symmetry.space_group_name_H-M   'P 1'
#
loop_
_entity.id
_entity.type
_entity.pdbx_description
1 polymer ?
#
loop_
_entity_poly.entity_id
_entity_poly.type
_entity_poly.pdbx_seq_one_letter_code
_entity_poly.pdbx_strand_id
1 'polypeptide(L)'
;MNEFWTNIAGWMPAVILPLATITQLTKIVREKSAKGVSLVTWIMFGVANVGLYIFTEKYLALQSLIGLLGTAILDFTIVGFVLFYGSKEVGRSA
;
A
#
# COMPACT_ATOMS: atom_id res chain seq x y z
N MET A 1 25.20 2.59 -16.45
CA MET A 1 24.79 1.93 -15.19
C MET A 1 24.65 0.44 -15.51
N ASN A 2 25.34 -0.47 -14.80
CA ASN A 2 25.28 -1.90 -15.16
C ASN A 2 23.83 -2.43 -15.07
N GLU A 3 23.42 -3.25 -16.03
CA GLU A 3 22.07 -3.84 -16.10
C GLU A 3 21.68 -4.58 -14.81
N PHE A 4 22.66 -5.16 -14.12
CA PHE A 4 22.51 -5.79 -12.82
C PHE A 4 21.87 -4.86 -11.77
N TRP A 5 22.38 -3.63 -11.63
CA TRP A 5 21.89 -2.67 -10.64
C TRP A 5 20.48 -2.20 -10.94
N THR A 6 20.14 -2.05 -12.23
CA THR A 6 18.79 -1.64 -12.67
C THR A 6 17.75 -2.74 -12.39
N ASN A 7 18.11 -4.00 -12.62
CA ASN A 7 17.23 -5.13 -12.33
C ASN A 7 16.96 -5.29 -10.82
N ILE A 8 17.99 -5.19 -9.99
CA ILE A 8 17.81 -5.25 -8.53
C ILE A 8 16.99 -4.05 -8.03
N ALA A 9 17.26 -2.86 -8.55
CA ALA A 9 16.53 -1.66 -8.17
C ALA A 9 15.03 -1.74 -8.49
N GLY A 10 14.63 -2.46 -9.56
CA GLY A 10 13.22 -2.71 -9.87
C GLY A 10 12.55 -3.71 -8.93
N TRP A 11 13.29 -4.71 -8.43
CA TRP A 11 12.77 -5.69 -7.47
C TRP A 11 12.62 -5.15 -6.05
N MET A 12 13.45 -4.18 -5.64
CA MET A 12 13.36 -3.55 -4.32
C MET A 12 11.95 -3.02 -4.00
N PRO A 13 11.36 -2.09 -4.78
CA PRO A 13 10.02 -1.60 -4.52
C PRO A 13 8.98 -2.72 -4.68
N ALA A 14 9.22 -3.67 -5.59
CA ALA A 14 8.30 -4.77 -5.83
C ALA A 14 8.12 -5.73 -4.65
N VAL A 15 9.08 -5.76 -3.72
CA VAL A 15 9.03 -6.59 -2.53
C VAL A 15 8.83 -5.75 -1.27
N ILE A 16 9.57 -4.66 -1.13
CA ILE A 16 9.58 -3.84 0.08
C ILE A 16 8.22 -3.13 0.26
N LEU A 17 7.64 -2.56 -0.80
CA LEU A 17 6.39 -1.83 -0.68
C LEU A 17 5.22 -2.75 -0.26
N PRO A 18 4.96 -3.89 -0.94
CA PRO A 18 3.91 -4.80 -0.49
C PRO A 18 4.13 -5.30 0.94
N LEU A 19 5.37 -5.65 1.32
CA LEU A 19 5.66 -6.13 2.68
C LEU A 19 5.40 -5.06 3.73
N ALA A 20 5.82 -3.81 3.49
CA ALA A 20 5.54 -2.70 4.38
C ALA A 20 4.03 -2.48 4.53
N THR A 21 3.27 -2.50 3.44
CA THR A 21 1.81 -2.34 3.49
C THR A 21 1.13 -3.52 4.20
N ILE A 22 1.57 -4.77 3.96
CA ILE A 22 1.03 -5.97 4.63
C ILE A 22 1.26 -5.91 6.14
N THR A 23 2.45 -5.46 6.59
CA THR A 23 2.72 -5.34 8.03
C THR A 23 1.80 -4.32 8.71
N GLN A 24 1.56 -3.17 8.06
CA GLN A 24 0.57 -2.19 8.54
C GLN A 24 -0.84 -2.78 8.58
N LEU A 25 -1.26 -3.44 7.50
CA LEU A 25 -2.60 -4.03 7.40
C LEU A 25 -2.81 -5.10 8.49
N THR A 26 -1.80 -5.94 8.71
CA THR A 26 -1.81 -6.97 9.75
C THR A 26 -1.95 -6.36 11.14
N LYS A 27 -1.28 -5.23 11.39
CA LYS A 27 -1.41 -4.49 12.65
C LYS A 27 -2.84 -4.02 12.88
N ILE A 28 -3.45 -3.36 11.89
CA ILE A 28 -4.83 -2.85 11.98
C ILE A 28 -5.82 -4.00 12.23
N VAL A 29 -5.67 -5.12 11.52
CA VAL A 29 -6.55 -6.28 11.67
C VAL A 29 -6.39 -6.94 13.04
N ARG A 30 -5.16 -7.10 13.54
CA ARG A 30 -4.88 -7.72 14.85
C ARG A 30 -5.34 -6.84 16.01
N GLU A 31 -5.06 -5.54 15.95
CA GLU A 31 -5.43 -4.60 17.00
C GLU A 31 -6.91 -4.20 16.93
N LYS A 32 -7.59 -4.50 15.81
CA LYS A 32 -8.98 -4.10 15.51
C LYS A 32 -9.19 -2.59 15.73
N SER A 33 -8.15 -1.81 15.44
CA SER A 33 -8.09 -0.36 15.63
C SER A 33 -7.29 0.24 14.50
N ALA A 34 -7.73 1.43 14.07
CA ALA A 34 -7.02 2.24 13.08
C ALA A 34 -6.39 3.49 13.72
N LYS A 35 -6.26 3.50 15.04
CA LYS A 35 -5.75 4.65 15.79
C LYS A 35 -4.32 5.00 15.35
N GLY A 36 -4.12 6.27 15.00
CA GLY A 36 -2.82 6.79 14.54
C GLY A 36 -2.51 6.49 13.06
N VAL A 37 -3.43 5.85 12.34
CA VAL A 37 -3.28 5.58 10.90
C VAL A 37 -3.93 6.72 10.10
N SER A 38 -3.13 7.45 9.32
CA SER A 38 -3.62 8.58 8.52
C SER A 38 -4.34 8.11 7.25
N LEU A 39 -5.65 8.31 7.19
CA LEU A 39 -6.49 8.00 6.02
C LEU A 39 -5.94 8.66 4.74
N VAL A 40 -5.62 9.95 4.80
CA VAL A 40 -5.16 10.74 3.66
C VAL A 40 -3.83 10.20 3.13
N THR A 41 -2.92 9.79 4.01
CA THR A 41 -1.63 9.21 3.64
C THR A 41 -1.81 7.95 2.80
N TRP A 42 -2.68 7.04 3.21
CA TRP A 42 -2.91 5.78 2.49
C TRP A 42 -3.65 5.98 1.16
N ILE A 43 -4.55 6.98 1.08
CA ILE A 43 -5.15 7.39 -0.20
C ILE A 43 -4.06 7.92 -1.15
N MET A 44 -3.20 8.81 -0.67
CA MET A 44 -2.11 9.37 -1.49
C MET A 44 -1.15 8.28 -1.99
N PHE A 45 -0.80 7.30 -1.14
CA PHE A 45 0.03 6.17 -1.57
C PHE A 45 -0.67 5.29 -2.61
N GLY A 46 -1.94 4.96 -2.41
CA GLY A 46 -2.71 4.18 -3.40
C GLY A 46 -2.74 4.89 -4.76
N VAL A 47 -3.03 6.19 -4.78
CA VAL A 47 -3.01 6.99 -6.01
C VAL A 47 -1.61 7.06 -6.63
N ALA A 48 -0.57 7.26 -5.81
CA ALA A 48 0.81 7.30 -6.29
C ALA A 48 1.25 5.98 -6.92
N ASN A 49 0.89 4.84 -6.32
CA ASN A 49 1.21 3.51 -6.84
C ASN A 49 0.46 3.22 -8.16
N VAL A 50 -0.80 3.64 -8.30
CA VAL A 50 -1.52 3.59 -9.58
C VAL A 50 -0.86 4.49 -10.64
N GLY A 51 -0.51 5.72 -10.26
CA GLY A 51 0.18 6.67 -11.15
C GLY A 51 1.53 6.14 -11.62
N LEU A 52 2.31 5.54 -10.72
CA LEU A 52 3.59 4.89 -11.05
C LEU A 52 3.38 3.69 -11.97
N TYR A 53 2.37 2.86 -11.71
CA TYR A 53 2.05 1.73 -12.60
C TYR A 53 1.80 2.21 -14.03
N ILE A 54 1.03 3.29 -14.20
CA ILE A 54 0.78 3.94 -15.50
C ILE A 54 2.08 4.47 -16.10
N PHE A 55 2.86 5.22 -15.31
CA PHE A 55 4.11 5.86 -15.73
C PHE A 55 5.19 4.88 -16.18
N THR A 56 5.27 3.69 -15.58
CA THR A 56 6.32 2.72 -15.96
C THR A 56 6.08 2.09 -17.33
N GLU A 57 4.86 2.15 -17.87
CA GLU A 57 4.43 1.48 -19.13
C GLU A 57 4.69 -0.03 -19.19
N LYS A 58 5.09 -0.64 -18.06
CA LYS A 58 5.45 -2.05 -17.92
C LYS A 58 4.28 -2.86 -17.37
N TYR A 59 3.13 -2.78 -18.03
CA TYR A 59 1.86 -3.28 -17.48
C TYR A 59 1.84 -4.78 -17.16
N LEU A 60 2.57 -5.59 -17.93
CA LEU A 60 2.63 -7.04 -17.76
C LEU A 60 3.85 -7.51 -16.97
N ALA A 61 4.74 -6.59 -16.57
CA ALA A 61 5.90 -6.94 -15.77
C ALA A 61 5.44 -7.31 -14.35
N LEU A 62 5.87 -8.47 -13.86
CA LEU A 62 5.52 -8.96 -12.53
C LEU A 62 5.91 -7.96 -11.44
N GLN A 63 7.06 -7.29 -11.59
CA GLN A 63 7.52 -6.24 -10.68
C GLN A 63 6.55 -5.05 -10.60
N SER A 64 6.02 -4.58 -11.74
CA SER A 64 5.06 -3.47 -11.78
C SER A 64 3.69 -3.91 -11.26
N LEU A 65 3.24 -5.12 -11.59
CA LEU A 65 1.96 -5.65 -11.13
C LEU A 65 1.95 -5.84 -9.62
N ILE A 66 2.94 -6.53 -9.05
CA ILE A 66 2.97 -6.80 -7.61
C ILE A 66 3.37 -5.55 -6.84
N GLY A 67 4.44 -4.87 -7.30
CA GLY A 67 5.05 -3.76 -6.59
C GLY A 67 4.28 -2.46 -6.59
N LEU A 68 3.50 -2.21 -7.63
CA LEU A 68 2.76 -0.97 -7.79
C LEU A 68 1.27 -1.24 -7.71
N LEU A 69 0.70 -1.99 -8.66
CA LEU A 69 -0.74 -2.21 -8.71
C LEU A 69 -1.24 -3.02 -7.50
N GLY A 70 -0.52 -4.08 -7.13
CA GLY A 70 -0.80 -4.90 -5.95
C GLY A 70 -0.67 -4.09 -4.66
N THR A 71 0.39 -3.31 -4.52
CA THR A 71 0.54 -2.38 -3.39
C THR A 71 -0.59 -1.37 -3.33
N ALA A 72 -1.02 -0.79 -4.45
CA ALA A 72 -2.14 0.15 -4.49
C ALA A 72 -3.44 -0.49 -3.96
N ILE A 73 -3.72 -1.74 -4.33
CA ILE A 73 -4.86 -2.49 -3.81
C ILE A 73 -4.75 -2.64 -2.27
N LEU A 74 -3.56 -2.95 -1.76
CA LEU A 74 -3.32 -3.05 -0.32
C LEU A 74 -3.49 -1.69 0.39
N ASP A 75 -3.02 -0.60 -0.21
CA ASP A 75 -3.16 0.75 0.32
C ASP A 75 -4.64 1.14 0.44
N PHE A 76 -5.44 0.92 -0.60
CA PHE A 76 -6.89 1.13 -0.56
C PHE A 76 -7.61 0.17 0.39
N THR A 77 -7.08 -1.03 0.59
CA THR A 77 -7.59 -1.95 1.61
C THR A 77 -7.38 -1.36 3.01
N ILE A 78 -6.22 -0.77 3.29
CA ILE A 78 -5.97 -0.04 4.54
C ILE A 78 -6.95 1.12 4.70
N VAL A 79 -7.19 1.91 3.65
CA VAL A 79 -8.21 2.98 3.66
C VAL A 79 -9.58 2.44 4.08
N GLY A 80 -10.01 1.31 3.51
CA GLY A 80 -11.26 0.64 3.89
C GLY A 80 -11.31 0.25 5.37
N PHE A 81 -10.22 -0.32 5.89
CA PHE A 81 -10.13 -0.66 7.31
C PHE A 81 -10.07 0.55 8.24
N VAL A 82 -9.40 1.63 7.83
CA VAL A 82 -9.34 2.88 8.59
C VAL A 82 -10.74 3.49 8.72
N LEU A 83 -11.52 3.51 7.64
CA LEU A 83 -12.91 3.97 7.68
C LEU A 83 -13.77 3.06 8.58
N PHE A 84 -13.66 1.74 8.43
CA PHE A 84 -14.44 0.78 9.21
C PHE A 84 -14.17 0.85 10.72
N TYR A 85 -12.90 0.86 11.12
CA TYR A 85 -12.53 0.93 12.54
C TYR A 85 -12.66 2.35 13.10
N GLY A 86 -12.41 3.39 12.30
CA GLY A 86 -12.62 4.78 12.69
C GLY A 86 -14.07 5.06 13.11
N SER A 87 -15.06 4.55 12.37
CA SER A 87 -16.48 4.68 12.74
C SER A 87 -16.81 3.97 14.07
N LYS A 88 -16.15 2.84 14.38
CA LYS A 88 -16.35 2.11 15.64
C LYS A 88 -15.73 2.80 16.85
N GLU A 89 -14.63 3.50 16.66
CA GLU A 89 -13.95 4.26 17.73
C GLU A 89 -14.76 5.51 18.12
N VAL A 90 -15.36 6.20 17.13
CA VAL A 90 -16.26 7.34 17.39
C VAL A 90 -17.51 6.89 18.16
N GLY A 91 -18.14 5.78 17.76
CA GLY A 91 -19.33 5.25 18.43
C GLY A 91 -19.12 4.67 19.83
N ARG A 92 -17.87 4.41 20.25
CA ARG A 92 -17.53 3.97 21.62
C ARG A 92 -17.19 5.11 22.57
N SER A 93 -17.01 6.32 22.04
CA SER A 93 -16.64 7.51 22.80
C SER A 93 -17.84 8.46 23.05
N ALA A 94 -19.02 8.09 22.55
CA ALA A 94 -20.31 8.76 22.77
C ALA A 94 -21.17 7.93 23.74
#